data_AF-A0A3R8T9W5-F1
#
_entry.id   AF-A0A3R8T9W5-F1
#
_cell.length_a   1.000
_cell.length_b   1.000
_cell.length_c   1.000
_cell.angle_alpha   90.00
_cell.angle_beta   90.00
_cell.angle_gamma   90.00
#
_symmetry.space_group_name_H-M   'P 1'
#
loop_
_entity.id
_entity.type
_entity.pdbx_description
1 polymer ?
#
loop_
_entity_poly.entity_id
_entity_poly.type
_entity_poly.pdbx_seq_one_letter_code
_entity_poly.pdbx_strand_id
1 'polypeptide(L)'
;MQIDIRQIPASGWTPQAIPEFPCCPDPQLEGLAQIGRDAGSINELMEFLQGGFASTLFAFGQVLREQLPATDLHLDAAAVAQLFQGNSEVVVHHGNLVVDGDLQPPSALLVTGDLTVNGILRDTGNVAVLGNLRCHSVGSEAWFIVGGDCVARDFVYGDYNDNMFEVLGRIQARAVVTSDHAIYAEEGLHVAHAPSEPGVNWEAEVFDLWDAAHCEELLAAVGAEIHTLIPVAKFDALEQA
;
A
#
# COMPACT_ATOMS: atom_id res chain seq x y z
N MET A 1 -12.50 -16.59 -1.24
CA MET A 1 -13.80 -15.90 -1.17
C MET A 1 -13.90 -15.04 -2.42
N GLN A 2 -14.95 -15.23 -3.22
CA GLN A 2 -15.14 -14.49 -4.47
C GLN A 2 -16.13 -13.35 -4.25
N ILE A 3 -15.84 -12.17 -4.79
CA ILE A 3 -16.79 -11.07 -4.86
C ILE A 3 -17.83 -11.38 -5.94
N ASP A 4 -19.11 -11.36 -5.57
CA ASP A 4 -20.19 -11.56 -6.53
C ASP A 4 -20.62 -10.22 -7.13
N ILE A 5 -19.89 -9.78 -8.16
CA ILE A 5 -20.13 -8.49 -8.82
C ILE A 5 -21.54 -8.34 -9.42
N ARG A 6 -22.27 -9.45 -9.62
CA ARG A 6 -23.66 -9.43 -10.12
C ARG A 6 -24.65 -8.89 -9.10
N GLN A 7 -24.25 -8.78 -7.83
CA GLN A 7 -25.04 -8.14 -6.79
C GLN A 7 -24.95 -6.62 -6.84
N ILE A 8 -23.99 -6.07 -7.59
CA ILE A 8 -23.84 -4.63 -7.79
C ILE A 8 -24.78 -4.20 -8.93
N PRO A 9 -25.74 -3.28 -8.69
CA PRO A 9 -26.60 -2.77 -9.74
C PRO A 9 -25.81 -1.97 -10.78
N ALA A 10 -26.29 -1.88 -12.02
CA ALA A 10 -25.58 -1.16 -13.09
C ALA A 10 -25.28 0.31 -12.74
N SER A 11 -26.12 0.95 -11.92
CA SER A 11 -25.91 2.32 -11.41
C SER A 11 -24.98 2.41 -10.20
N GLY A 12 -24.60 1.29 -9.60
CA GLY A 12 -23.78 1.20 -8.38
C GLY A 12 -22.27 1.18 -8.64
N TRP A 13 -21.84 1.23 -9.90
CA TRP A 13 -20.42 1.16 -10.29
C TRP A 13 -19.69 2.52 -10.31
N THR A 14 -20.40 3.60 -9.98
CA THR A 14 -19.80 4.90 -9.75
C THR A 14 -19.86 5.18 -8.24
N PRO A 15 -18.71 5.17 -7.54
CA PRO A 15 -18.69 5.46 -6.11
C PRO A 15 -19.16 6.90 -5.85
N GLN A 16 -19.89 7.10 -4.75
CA GLN A 16 -20.47 8.40 -4.40
C GLN A 16 -19.45 9.36 -3.80
N ALA A 17 -18.44 8.83 -3.10
CA ALA A 17 -17.39 9.61 -2.48
C ALA A 17 -16.03 8.95 -2.63
N ILE A 18 -15.06 9.71 -3.14
CA ILE A 18 -13.65 9.36 -3.17
C ILE A 18 -12.88 10.55 -2.58
N PRO A 19 -11.91 10.33 -1.69
CA PRO A 19 -11.01 11.40 -1.27
C PRO A 19 -10.17 11.92 -2.44
N GLU A 20 -9.54 13.07 -2.24
CA GLU A 20 -8.46 13.52 -3.13
C GLU A 20 -7.21 12.68 -2.87
N PHE A 21 -6.44 12.41 -3.92
CA PHE A 21 -5.14 11.77 -3.83
C PHE A 21 -4.08 12.77 -4.30
N PRO A 22 -3.42 13.50 -3.38
CA PRO A 22 -2.37 14.47 -3.72
C PRO A 22 -1.26 13.94 -4.63
N CYS A 23 -1.00 12.64 -4.62
CA CYS A 23 0.15 12.02 -5.28
C CYS A 23 -0.22 10.98 -6.33
N CYS A 24 -1.12 10.05 -6.01
CA CYS A 24 -1.55 9.03 -6.97
C CYS A 24 -2.41 9.66 -8.08
N PRO A 25 -2.21 9.29 -9.36
CA PRO A 25 -3.06 9.78 -10.44
C PRO A 25 -4.55 9.53 -10.18
N ASP A 26 -5.40 10.39 -10.73
CA ASP A 26 -6.86 10.28 -10.58
C ASP A 26 -7.39 8.88 -10.94
N PRO A 27 -8.38 8.37 -10.19
CA PRO A 27 -8.97 7.07 -10.46
C PRO A 27 -9.66 7.06 -11.83
N GLN A 28 -9.55 5.94 -12.54
CA GLN A 28 -10.13 5.75 -13.87
C GLN A 28 -11.64 5.44 -13.80
N LEU A 29 -12.44 6.37 -13.27
CA LEU A 29 -13.85 6.15 -12.90
C LEU A 29 -14.76 5.79 -14.07
N GLU A 30 -14.57 6.43 -15.23
CA GLU A 30 -15.37 6.11 -16.42
C GLU A 30 -15.10 4.68 -16.88
N GLY A 31 -13.82 4.26 -16.88
CA GLY A 31 -13.40 2.90 -17.20
C GLY A 31 -13.95 1.88 -16.21
N LEU A 32 -13.84 2.15 -14.90
CA LEU A 32 -14.38 1.30 -13.84
C LEU A 32 -15.90 1.14 -13.98
N ALA A 33 -16.61 2.24 -14.23
CA ALA A 33 -18.06 2.21 -14.36
C ALA A 33 -18.50 1.48 -15.64
N GLN A 34 -17.77 1.66 -16.75
CA GLN A 34 -18.05 0.97 -18.00
C GLN A 34 -17.81 -0.53 -17.87
N ILE A 35 -16.64 -0.93 -17.36
CA ILE A 35 -16.34 -2.35 -17.18
C ILE A 35 -17.28 -2.99 -16.17
N GLY A 36 -17.65 -2.31 -15.09
CA GLY A 36 -18.62 -2.82 -14.14
C GLY A 36 -20.01 -3.10 -14.73
N ARG A 37 -20.49 -2.23 -15.64
CA ARG A 37 -21.78 -2.41 -16.34
C ARG A 37 -21.72 -3.51 -17.40
N ASP A 38 -20.59 -3.64 -18.09
CA ASP A 38 -20.44 -4.51 -19.25
C ASP A 38 -19.87 -5.89 -18.90
N ALA A 39 -19.11 -5.98 -17.80
CA ALA A 39 -18.36 -7.17 -17.44
C ALA A 39 -19.32 -8.34 -17.25
N GLY A 40 -19.16 -9.33 -18.13
CA GLY A 40 -19.82 -10.63 -17.97
C GLY A 40 -19.17 -11.47 -16.88
N SER A 41 -17.97 -11.10 -16.41
CA SER A 41 -17.19 -11.86 -15.43
C SER A 41 -16.24 -11.00 -14.61
N ILE A 42 -15.88 -11.48 -13.41
CA ILE A 42 -14.90 -10.84 -12.54
C ILE A 42 -13.48 -10.78 -13.15
N ASN A 43 -13.17 -11.63 -14.13
CA ASN A 43 -11.83 -11.68 -14.74
C ASN A 43 -11.48 -10.40 -15.49
N GLU A 44 -12.41 -9.88 -16.30
CA GLU A 44 -12.21 -8.64 -17.06
C GLU A 44 -12.00 -7.46 -16.11
N LEU A 45 -12.78 -7.41 -15.01
CA LEU A 45 -12.60 -6.41 -13.97
C LEU A 45 -11.22 -6.50 -13.30
N MET A 46 -10.75 -7.71 -12.97
CA MET A 46 -9.42 -7.86 -12.35
C MET A 46 -8.29 -7.47 -13.29
N GLU A 47 -8.39 -7.77 -14.58
CA GLU A 47 -7.42 -7.34 -15.59
C GLU A 47 -7.34 -5.81 -15.69
N PHE A 48 -8.50 -5.15 -15.72
CA PHE A 48 -8.58 -3.68 -15.69
C PHE A 48 -7.97 -3.09 -14.43
N LEU A 49 -8.30 -3.63 -13.26
CA LEU A 49 -7.78 -3.14 -11.97
C LEU A 49 -6.28 -3.35 -11.82
N GLN A 50 -5.76 -4.48 -12.29
CA GLN A 50 -4.33 -4.78 -12.25
C GLN A 50 -3.50 -3.84 -13.16
N GLY A 51 -4.08 -3.40 -14.29
CA GLY A 51 -3.46 -2.42 -15.19
C GLY A 51 -3.73 -0.96 -14.82
N GLY A 52 -4.54 -0.70 -13.79
CA GLY A 52 -4.91 0.64 -13.34
C GLY A 52 -4.08 1.13 -12.16
N PHE A 53 -4.35 2.35 -11.71
CA PHE A 53 -3.69 2.96 -10.54
C PHE A 53 -4.24 2.43 -9.20
N ALA A 54 -3.49 2.62 -8.11
CA ALA A 54 -3.98 2.33 -6.76
C ALA A 54 -5.25 3.12 -6.42
N SER A 55 -5.40 4.34 -6.94
CA SER A 55 -6.63 5.13 -6.81
C SER A 55 -7.83 4.45 -7.49
N THR A 56 -7.64 3.77 -8.63
CA THR A 56 -8.69 2.97 -9.29
C THR A 56 -9.07 1.75 -8.45
N LEU A 57 -8.11 1.07 -7.82
CA LEU A 57 -8.38 0.01 -6.83
C LEU A 57 -9.19 0.56 -5.64
N PHE A 58 -8.79 1.72 -5.12
CA PHE A 58 -9.47 2.40 -4.03
C PHE A 58 -10.93 2.72 -4.40
N ALA A 59 -11.15 3.27 -5.59
CA ALA A 59 -12.49 3.57 -6.12
C ALA A 59 -13.36 2.31 -6.22
N PHE A 60 -12.81 1.19 -6.68
CA PHE A 60 -13.53 -0.08 -6.66
C PHE A 60 -13.83 -0.55 -5.24
N GLY A 61 -12.91 -0.38 -4.29
CA GLY A 61 -13.17 -0.64 -2.88
C GLY A 61 -14.36 0.16 -2.31
N GLN A 62 -14.54 1.41 -2.75
CA GLN A 62 -15.69 2.23 -2.37
C GLN A 62 -17.00 1.71 -2.98
N VAL A 63 -16.97 1.26 -4.24
CA VAL A 63 -18.11 0.54 -4.84
C VAL A 63 -18.50 -0.67 -3.98
N LEU A 64 -17.53 -1.46 -3.52
CA LEU A 64 -17.83 -2.60 -2.64
C LEU A 64 -18.49 -2.16 -1.33
N ARG A 65 -17.93 -1.13 -0.65
CA ARG A 65 -18.49 -0.57 0.60
C ARG A 65 -19.93 -0.07 0.45
N GLU A 66 -20.26 0.52 -0.68
CA GLU A 66 -21.57 1.11 -0.93
C GLU A 66 -22.63 0.07 -1.32
N GLN A 67 -22.20 -1.03 -1.95
CA GLN A 67 -23.12 -1.94 -2.65
C GLN A 67 -23.25 -3.31 -1.98
N LEU A 68 -22.24 -3.76 -1.24
CA LEU A 68 -22.16 -5.11 -0.69
C LEU A 68 -21.96 -5.08 0.84
N PRO A 69 -22.36 -6.14 1.55
CA PRO A 69 -22.05 -6.29 2.96
C PRO A 69 -20.59 -6.72 3.16
N ALA A 70 -19.89 -6.05 4.06
CA ALA A 70 -18.53 -6.40 4.46
C ALA A 70 -18.48 -7.65 5.35
N THR A 71 -17.35 -8.36 5.32
CA THR A 71 -17.05 -9.46 6.23
C THR A 71 -15.61 -9.34 6.70
N ASP A 72 -15.38 -9.42 8.01
CA ASP A 72 -14.04 -9.37 8.56
C ASP A 72 -13.39 -10.76 8.51
N LEU A 73 -12.08 -10.81 8.22
CA LEU A 73 -11.32 -12.05 8.15
C LEU A 73 -10.01 -11.94 8.93
N HIS A 74 -9.60 -13.09 9.47
CA HIS A 74 -8.28 -13.30 10.05
C HIS A 74 -7.71 -14.58 9.44
N LEU A 75 -6.55 -14.48 8.78
CA LEU A 75 -5.91 -15.56 8.03
C LEU A 75 -4.41 -15.65 8.36
N ASP A 76 -3.83 -16.83 8.22
CA ASP A 76 -2.37 -16.94 8.04
C ASP A 76 -1.98 -16.37 6.66
N ALA A 77 -0.79 -15.79 6.53
CA ALA A 77 -0.27 -15.26 5.26
C ALA A 77 -0.31 -16.29 4.12
N ALA A 78 -0.01 -17.55 4.42
CA ALA A 78 -0.08 -18.66 3.47
C ALA A 78 -1.49 -18.92 2.91
N ALA A 79 -2.54 -18.47 3.61
CA ALA A 79 -3.93 -18.62 3.19
C ALA A 79 -4.46 -17.43 2.38
N VAL A 80 -3.70 -16.33 2.21
CA VAL A 80 -4.16 -15.14 1.48
C VAL A 80 -4.53 -15.44 0.03
N ALA A 81 -3.91 -16.45 -0.59
CA ALA A 81 -4.26 -16.91 -1.93
C ALA A 81 -5.75 -17.30 -2.09
N GLN A 82 -6.46 -17.61 -0.99
CA GLN A 82 -7.90 -17.86 -1.04
C GLN A 82 -8.73 -16.62 -1.42
N LEU A 83 -8.13 -15.42 -1.35
CA LEU A 83 -8.75 -14.13 -1.65
C LEU A 83 -8.50 -13.66 -3.09
N PHE A 84 -7.78 -14.46 -3.90
CA PHE A 84 -7.65 -14.23 -5.33
C PHE A 84 -9.02 -14.20 -6.01
N GLN A 85 -9.19 -13.30 -6.98
CA GLN A 85 -10.45 -13.11 -7.68
C GLN A 85 -10.41 -13.68 -9.10
N GLY A 86 -11.42 -14.47 -9.45
CA GLY A 86 -11.49 -15.11 -10.75
C GLY A 86 -10.27 -15.99 -11.04
N ASN A 87 -9.64 -15.75 -12.19
CA ASN A 87 -8.41 -16.41 -12.63
C ASN A 87 -7.16 -15.53 -12.47
N SER A 88 -7.25 -14.42 -11.73
CA SER A 88 -6.12 -13.54 -11.45
C SER A 88 -5.50 -13.84 -10.09
N GLU A 89 -4.34 -13.23 -9.82
CA GLU A 89 -3.70 -13.25 -8.50
C GLU A 89 -3.94 -11.94 -7.72
N VAL A 90 -4.90 -11.13 -8.17
CA VAL A 90 -5.33 -9.91 -7.48
C VAL A 90 -6.06 -10.30 -6.20
N VAL A 91 -5.54 -9.84 -5.06
CA VAL A 91 -6.13 -10.08 -3.74
C VAL A 91 -7.17 -9.01 -3.47
N VAL A 92 -8.43 -9.40 -3.29
CA VAL A 92 -9.50 -8.48 -2.89
C VAL A 92 -10.20 -8.99 -1.63
N HIS A 93 -10.27 -8.14 -0.62
CA HIS A 93 -11.04 -8.39 0.59
C HIS A 93 -11.98 -7.23 0.90
N HIS A 94 -13.27 -7.55 1.03
CA HIS A 94 -14.31 -6.60 1.41
C HIS A 94 -14.62 -6.70 2.91
N GLY A 95 -13.94 -5.88 3.72
CA GLY A 95 -14.03 -5.83 5.18
C GLY A 95 -12.66 -5.60 5.81
N ASN A 96 -12.56 -5.76 7.13
CA ASN A 96 -11.27 -5.73 7.82
C ASN A 96 -10.52 -7.04 7.59
N LEU A 97 -9.20 -6.96 7.45
CA LEU A 97 -8.33 -8.11 7.24
C LEU A 97 -7.20 -8.12 8.27
N VAL A 98 -7.05 -9.25 8.97
CA VAL A 98 -5.88 -9.56 9.80
C VAL A 98 -5.11 -10.69 9.15
N VAL A 99 -3.80 -10.52 8.97
CA VAL A 99 -2.90 -11.52 8.40
C VAL A 99 -1.80 -11.83 9.40
N ASP A 100 -1.65 -13.11 9.76
CA ASP A 100 -0.54 -13.59 10.58
C ASP A 100 0.67 -13.96 9.70
N GLY A 101 1.81 -13.31 9.97
CA GLY A 101 3.05 -13.49 9.21
C GLY A 101 3.29 -12.41 8.15
N ASP A 102 4.39 -12.56 7.42
CA ASP A 102 4.79 -11.63 6.36
C ASP A 102 3.85 -11.76 5.17
N LEU A 103 3.40 -10.63 4.64
CA LEU A 103 2.49 -10.55 3.51
C LEU A 103 3.21 -9.96 2.31
N GLN A 104 3.33 -10.75 1.25
CA GLN A 104 3.75 -10.30 -0.07
C GLN A 104 2.71 -10.76 -1.09
N PRO A 105 1.68 -9.95 -1.39
CA PRO A 105 0.71 -10.27 -2.44
C PRO A 105 1.47 -10.43 -3.76
N PRO A 106 1.15 -11.42 -4.61
CA PRO A 106 1.84 -11.63 -5.89
C PRO A 106 1.46 -10.61 -6.97
N SER A 107 0.43 -9.80 -6.73
CA SER A 107 -0.10 -8.79 -7.65
C SER A 107 -0.72 -7.66 -6.81
N ALA A 108 -1.76 -7.01 -7.32
CA ALA A 108 -2.48 -5.97 -6.60
C ALA A 108 -3.21 -6.48 -5.35
N LEU A 109 -3.30 -5.63 -4.33
CA LEU A 109 -4.00 -5.87 -3.06
C LEU A 109 -5.04 -4.78 -2.80
N LEU A 110 -6.29 -5.17 -2.59
CA LEU A 110 -7.37 -4.27 -2.17
C LEU A 110 -7.99 -4.78 -0.86
N VAL A 111 -7.98 -3.94 0.17
CA VAL A 111 -8.70 -4.17 1.43
C VAL A 111 -9.62 -3.00 1.69
N THR A 112 -10.94 -3.25 1.74
CA THR A 112 -11.90 -2.16 1.93
C THR A 112 -12.05 -1.74 3.38
N GLY A 113 -11.43 -2.40 4.35
CA GLY A 113 -11.46 -2.03 5.77
C GLY A 113 -10.06 -1.68 6.27
N ASP A 114 -9.84 -1.91 7.56
CA ASP A 114 -8.50 -1.89 8.14
C ASP A 114 -7.72 -3.14 7.74
N LEU A 115 -6.42 -2.98 7.48
CA LEU A 115 -5.47 -4.08 7.26
C LEU A 115 -4.49 -4.14 8.43
N THR A 116 -4.44 -5.28 9.10
CA THR A 116 -3.39 -5.60 10.08
C THR A 116 -2.55 -6.76 9.56
N VAL A 117 -1.25 -6.56 9.42
CA VAL A 117 -0.26 -7.60 9.07
C VAL A 117 0.65 -7.80 10.28
N ASN A 118 0.57 -8.96 10.94
CA ASN A 118 1.45 -9.31 12.06
C ASN A 118 2.82 -9.78 11.54
N GLY A 119 3.44 -8.95 10.70
CA GLY A 119 4.61 -9.24 9.88
C GLY A 119 5.01 -8.04 9.02
N ILE A 120 5.89 -8.27 8.05
CA ILE A 120 6.29 -7.29 7.05
C ILE A 120 5.31 -7.34 5.87
N LEU A 121 4.79 -6.19 5.44
CA LEU A 121 4.07 -6.05 4.19
C LEU A 121 5.02 -5.58 3.08
N ARG A 122 5.09 -6.31 1.97
CA ARG A 122 5.81 -5.90 0.77
C ARG A 122 4.88 -5.99 -0.43
N ASP A 123 4.75 -4.93 -1.20
CA ASP A 123 4.05 -5.03 -2.47
C ASP A 123 4.90 -5.66 -3.59
N THR A 124 4.19 -6.20 -4.58
CA THR A 124 4.74 -6.51 -5.90
C THR A 124 3.86 -5.90 -7.00
N GLY A 125 2.95 -4.99 -6.63
CA GLY A 125 1.91 -4.40 -7.46
C GLY A 125 1.06 -3.45 -6.62
N ASN A 126 0.13 -2.73 -7.25
CA ASN A 126 -0.57 -1.64 -6.59
C ASN A 126 -1.38 -2.09 -5.36
N VAL A 127 -1.33 -1.31 -4.28
CA VAL A 127 -2.02 -1.59 -3.03
C VAL A 127 -3.00 -0.46 -2.68
N ALA A 128 -4.20 -0.83 -2.26
CA ALA A 128 -5.19 0.09 -1.69
C ALA A 128 -5.79 -0.50 -0.41
N VAL A 129 -5.57 0.20 0.71
CA VAL A 129 -6.22 -0.07 2.00
C VAL A 129 -7.12 1.12 2.29
N LEU A 130 -8.44 0.93 2.29
CA LEU A 130 -9.37 2.05 2.46
C LEU A 130 -9.55 2.48 3.93
N GLY A 131 -9.03 1.71 4.87
CA GLY A 131 -8.98 2.03 6.30
C GLY A 131 -7.53 2.29 6.75
N ASN A 132 -7.24 1.91 7.98
CA ASN A 132 -5.91 2.00 8.58
C ASN A 132 -5.05 0.80 8.21
N LEU A 133 -3.74 1.01 8.11
CA LEU A 133 -2.74 -0.03 7.99
C LEU A 133 -1.98 -0.17 9.31
N ARG A 134 -1.87 -1.40 9.83
CA ARG A 134 -1.01 -1.75 10.95
C ARG A 134 -0.08 -2.89 10.54
N CYS A 135 1.22 -2.72 10.72
CA CYS A 135 2.18 -3.77 10.39
C CYS A 135 3.42 -3.75 11.29
N HIS A 136 4.29 -4.75 11.18
CA HIS A 136 5.64 -4.63 11.74
C HIS A 136 6.45 -3.62 10.93
N SER A 137 6.53 -3.85 9.62
CA SER A 137 7.15 -2.93 8.66
C SER A 137 6.41 -2.97 7.33
N VAL A 138 6.61 -1.93 6.52
CA VAL A 138 6.14 -1.90 5.12
C VAL A 138 7.30 -1.53 4.21
N GLY A 139 7.43 -2.25 3.09
CA GLY A 139 8.35 -1.94 2.00
C GLY A 139 7.57 -1.77 0.71
N SER A 140 7.79 -0.65 0.01
CA SER A 140 7.01 -0.27 -1.17
C SER A 140 7.86 0.06 -2.38
N GLU A 141 7.43 -0.43 -3.54
CA GLU A 141 7.97 -0.10 -4.87
C GLU A 141 6.85 0.34 -5.84
N ALA A 142 5.59 0.00 -5.55
CA ALA A 142 4.42 0.28 -6.39
C ALA A 142 3.62 1.52 -5.92
N TRP A 143 2.48 1.80 -6.58
CA TRP A 143 1.50 2.74 -6.03
C TRP A 143 0.84 2.11 -4.81
N PHE A 144 0.93 2.77 -3.66
CA PHE A 144 0.37 2.29 -2.41
C PHE A 144 -0.46 3.39 -1.77
N ILE A 145 -1.76 3.17 -1.60
CA ILE A 145 -2.66 4.09 -0.88
C ILE A 145 -3.14 3.46 0.43
N VAL A 146 -3.04 4.23 1.52
CA VAL A 146 -3.75 3.98 2.79
C VAL A 146 -4.70 5.14 3.06
N GLY A 147 -5.99 4.85 3.19
CA GLY A 147 -7.04 5.85 3.37
C GLY A 147 -7.12 6.43 4.78
N GLY A 148 -6.53 5.76 5.78
CA GLY A 148 -6.42 6.23 7.15
C GLY A 148 -4.96 6.33 7.60
N ASP A 149 -4.70 6.00 8.88
CA ASP A 149 -3.35 6.00 9.43
C ASP A 149 -2.55 4.77 8.98
N CYS A 150 -1.25 4.94 8.76
CA CYS A 150 -0.30 3.84 8.66
C CYS A 150 0.56 3.78 9.92
N VAL A 151 0.42 2.71 10.70
CA VAL A 151 1.22 2.45 11.91
C VAL A 151 2.10 1.23 11.68
N ALA A 152 3.35 1.47 11.31
CA ALA A 152 4.39 0.45 11.30
C ALA A 152 5.04 0.40 12.69
N ARG A 153 5.18 -0.79 13.28
CA ARG A 153 5.90 -0.95 14.56
C ARG A 153 7.36 -0.51 14.42
N ASP A 154 7.98 -0.89 13.31
CA ASP A 154 9.41 -0.76 13.05
C ASP A 154 9.67 0.24 11.93
N PHE A 155 9.52 -0.15 10.65
CA PHE A 155 10.02 0.68 9.55
C PHE A 155 9.02 0.86 8.42
N VAL A 156 9.09 2.02 7.77
CA VAL A 156 8.53 2.28 6.44
C VAL A 156 9.69 2.45 5.48
N TYR A 157 9.69 1.72 4.37
CA TYR A 157 10.69 1.82 3.32
C TYR A 157 10.04 1.99 1.96
N GLY A 158 10.56 2.92 1.17
CA GLY A 158 10.24 3.03 -0.25
C GLY A 158 11.51 2.86 -1.09
N ASP A 159 11.41 2.12 -2.19
CA ASP A 159 12.45 2.00 -3.22
C ASP A 159 11.88 2.36 -4.60
N TYR A 160 12.68 3.00 -5.44
CA TYR A 160 12.39 3.32 -6.85
C TYR A 160 11.38 4.47 -7.09
N ASN A 161 11.59 5.31 -8.12
CA ASN A 161 10.98 6.64 -8.21
C ASN A 161 9.74 6.79 -9.09
N ASP A 162 9.28 5.73 -9.73
CA ASP A 162 8.15 5.83 -10.67
C ASP A 162 6.79 5.87 -9.96
N ASN A 163 6.72 5.53 -8.66
CA ASN A 163 5.49 5.43 -7.89
C ASN A 163 5.64 6.06 -6.49
N MET A 164 4.56 6.05 -5.71
CA MET A 164 4.49 6.69 -4.40
C MET A 164 3.77 5.83 -3.36
N PHE A 165 4.25 5.91 -2.12
CA PHE A 165 3.51 5.47 -0.94
C PHE A 165 2.77 6.67 -0.33
N GLU A 166 1.44 6.68 -0.49
CA GLU A 166 0.56 7.77 -0.12
C GLU A 166 -0.38 7.36 1.03
N VAL A 167 -0.36 8.12 2.12
CA VAL A 167 -1.19 7.91 3.30
C VAL A 167 -2.03 9.16 3.54
N LEU A 168 -3.35 9.00 3.54
CA LEU A 168 -4.28 10.13 3.73
C LEU A 168 -4.46 10.53 5.20
N GLY A 169 -3.93 9.73 6.13
CA GLY A 169 -3.74 10.09 7.53
C GLY A 169 -2.28 10.39 7.84
N ARG A 170 -1.82 9.95 9.01
CA ARG A 170 -0.40 10.04 9.40
C ARG A 170 0.34 8.73 9.20
N ILE A 171 1.66 8.81 9.07
CA ILE A 171 2.56 7.67 9.19
C ILE A 171 3.20 7.69 10.58
N GLN A 172 3.15 6.58 11.30
CA GLN A 172 3.91 6.36 12.54
C GLN A 172 4.84 5.16 12.38
N ALA A 173 6.13 5.35 12.67
CA ALA A 173 7.17 4.32 12.56
C ALA A 173 8.34 4.61 13.51
N ARG A 174 9.29 3.67 13.65
CA ARG A 174 10.58 3.99 14.29
C ARG A 174 11.47 4.83 13.38
N ALA A 175 11.50 4.50 12.09
CA ALA A 175 12.14 5.30 11.06
C ALA A 175 11.39 5.15 9.73
N VAL A 176 11.42 6.21 8.91
CA VAL A 176 10.98 6.21 7.52
C VAL A 176 12.22 6.36 6.65
N VAL A 177 12.35 5.50 5.64
CA VAL A 177 13.56 5.38 4.82
C VAL A 177 13.16 5.38 3.34
N THR A 178 13.91 6.10 2.53
CA THR A 178 13.73 6.12 1.08
C THR A 178 15.02 5.77 0.34
N SER A 179 14.88 5.10 -0.79
CA SER A 179 15.89 4.95 -1.83
C SER A 179 15.25 5.41 -3.13
N ASP A 180 15.09 6.73 -3.27
CA ASP A 180 14.44 7.38 -4.41
C ASP A 180 12.97 6.98 -4.59
N HIS A 181 12.21 6.82 -3.50
CA HIS A 181 10.76 6.58 -3.54
C HIS A 181 10.04 7.65 -2.74
N ALA A 182 9.05 8.26 -3.34
CA ALA A 182 8.30 9.31 -2.67
C ALA A 182 7.35 8.70 -1.62
N ILE A 183 7.31 9.30 -0.43
CA ILE A 183 6.46 8.88 0.70
C ILE A 183 5.72 10.11 1.18
N TYR A 184 4.39 10.02 1.26
CA TYR A 184 3.52 11.12 1.66
C TYR A 184 2.56 10.71 2.76
N ALA A 185 2.37 11.62 3.71
CA ALA A 185 1.36 11.54 4.74
C ALA A 185 0.70 12.91 4.90
N GLU A 186 -0.61 12.99 4.66
CA GLU A 186 -1.39 14.24 4.78
C GLU A 186 -1.26 14.85 6.18
N GLU A 187 -1.31 14.02 7.23
CA GLU A 187 -1.16 14.46 8.62
C GLU A 187 0.28 14.39 9.14
N GLY A 188 1.26 14.12 8.26
CA GLY A 188 2.69 14.13 8.56
C GLY A 188 3.28 12.82 9.09
N LEU A 189 4.60 12.86 9.34
CA LEU A 189 5.41 11.72 9.77
C LEU A 189 5.70 11.80 11.28
N HIS A 190 5.38 10.73 12.00
CA HIS A 190 5.62 10.60 13.44
C HIS A 190 6.64 9.50 13.69
N VAL A 191 7.91 9.87 13.69
CA VAL A 191 9.04 8.94 13.79
C VAL A 191 9.74 8.98 15.14
N ALA A 192 10.32 7.85 15.55
CA ALA A 192 11.19 7.80 16.73
C ALA A 192 12.61 8.31 16.43
N HIS A 193 13.05 8.11 15.19
CA HIS A 193 14.36 8.52 14.69
C HIS A 193 14.18 9.27 13.37
N ALA A 194 14.86 10.40 13.24
CA ALA A 194 14.94 11.23 12.04
C ALA A 194 16.42 11.56 11.81
N PRO A 195 16.83 11.84 10.56
CA PRO A 195 18.18 12.30 10.28
C PRO A 195 18.45 13.68 10.93
N SER A 196 19.72 14.00 11.15
CA SER A 196 20.12 15.27 11.75
C SER A 196 19.88 16.47 10.84
N GLU A 197 19.95 16.26 9.52
CA GLU A 197 19.63 17.22 8.48
C GLU A 197 18.66 16.57 7.47
N PRO A 198 17.81 17.34 6.78
CA PRO A 198 16.90 16.79 5.78
C PRO A 198 17.65 16.35 4.51
N GLY A 199 17.18 15.25 3.91
CA GLY A 199 17.69 14.78 2.62
C GLY A 199 17.26 15.70 1.47
N VAL A 200 17.91 15.55 0.31
CA VAL A 200 17.62 16.41 -0.85
C VAL A 200 16.30 15.98 -1.49
N ASN A 201 15.27 16.84 -1.39
CA ASN A 201 13.90 16.64 -1.89
C ASN A 201 12.98 15.76 -1.01
N TRP A 202 13.39 15.44 0.21
CA TRP A 202 12.61 14.61 1.12
C TRP A 202 12.11 15.40 2.32
N GLU A 203 11.05 14.90 2.95
CA GLU A 203 10.60 15.40 4.25
C GLU A 203 11.71 15.24 5.29
N ALA A 204 11.74 16.14 6.28
CA ALA A 204 12.85 16.23 7.23
C ALA A 204 13.02 14.98 8.10
N GLU A 205 11.96 14.18 8.27
CA GLU A 205 11.93 12.95 9.04
C GLU A 205 12.43 11.72 8.27
N VAL A 206 12.73 11.84 6.97
CA VAL A 206 13.03 10.71 6.09
C VAL A 206 14.53 10.51 5.91
N PHE A 207 15.02 9.32 6.25
CA PHE A 207 16.39 8.90 5.91
C PHE A 207 16.49 8.61 4.41
N ASP A 208 17.53 9.13 3.76
CA ASP A 208 17.78 8.96 2.34
C ASP A 208 18.97 8.03 2.18
N LEU A 209 18.76 6.86 1.56
CA LEU A 209 19.84 5.91 1.31
C LEU A 209 20.85 6.39 0.25
N TRP A 210 20.60 7.53 -0.41
CA TRP A 210 21.57 8.17 -1.28
C TRP A 210 22.49 9.15 -0.54
N ASP A 211 22.24 9.39 0.75
CA ASP A 211 23.11 10.17 1.63
C ASP A 211 23.87 9.25 2.61
N ALA A 212 25.20 9.31 2.55
CA ALA A 212 26.07 8.51 3.41
C ALA A 212 25.93 8.86 4.89
N ALA A 213 25.71 10.14 5.23
CA ALA A 213 25.46 10.54 6.60
C ALA A 213 24.14 9.96 7.10
N HIS A 214 23.09 9.97 6.28
CA HIS A 214 21.80 9.36 6.63
C HIS A 214 21.95 7.85 6.85
N CYS A 215 22.74 7.16 6.02
CA CYS A 215 23.02 5.73 6.20
C CYS A 215 23.72 5.43 7.53
N GLU A 216 24.76 6.19 7.87
CA GLU A 216 25.50 6.06 9.14
C GLU A 216 24.60 6.33 10.35
N GLU A 217 23.81 7.42 10.30
CA GLU A 217 22.89 7.81 11.36
C GLU A 217 21.77 6.79 11.56
N LEU A 218 21.18 6.28 10.47
CA LEU A 218 20.15 5.25 10.51
C LEU A 218 20.69 3.99 11.18
N LEU A 219 21.86 3.50 10.75
CA LEU A 219 22.50 2.32 11.34
C LEU A 219 22.88 2.55 12.81
N ALA A 220 23.29 3.76 13.20
CA ALA A 220 23.54 4.09 14.59
C ALA A 220 22.25 4.12 15.44
N ALA A 221 21.14 4.57 14.87
CA ALA A 221 19.86 4.73 15.56
C ALA A 221 19.11 3.40 15.74
N VAL A 222 19.08 2.56 14.71
CA VAL A 222 18.25 1.34 14.69
C VAL A 222 19.07 0.06 14.58
N GLY A 223 20.35 0.13 14.21
CA GLY A 223 21.21 -1.04 14.09
C GLY A 223 20.85 -1.95 12.92
N ALA A 224 21.35 -3.19 12.96
CA ALA A 224 21.26 -4.14 11.85
C ALA A 224 19.85 -4.71 11.60
N GLU A 225 18.87 -4.41 12.45
CA GLU A 225 17.50 -4.88 12.27
C GLU A 225 16.82 -4.26 11.04
N ILE A 226 17.29 -3.09 10.57
CA ILE A 226 16.80 -2.48 9.32
C ILE A 226 16.98 -3.43 8.13
N HIS A 227 17.93 -4.37 8.23
CA HIS A 227 18.21 -5.36 7.19
C HIS A 227 17.17 -6.47 7.06
N THR A 228 16.18 -6.55 7.97
CA THR A 228 14.99 -7.37 7.72
C THR A 228 14.10 -6.76 6.63
N LEU A 229 14.20 -5.44 6.43
CA LEU A 229 13.44 -4.70 5.43
C LEU A 229 14.29 -4.35 4.19
N ILE A 230 15.51 -3.86 4.40
CA ILE A 230 16.37 -3.26 3.37
C ILE A 230 17.66 -4.07 3.21
N PRO A 231 17.97 -4.62 2.02
CA PRO A 231 19.20 -5.39 1.81
C PRO A 231 20.47 -4.61 2.17
N VAL A 232 21.46 -5.25 2.81
CA VAL A 232 22.76 -4.63 3.17
C VAL A 232 23.42 -3.93 1.97
N ALA A 233 23.35 -4.53 0.78
CA ALA A 233 23.93 -3.99 -0.43
C ALA A 233 23.40 -2.59 -0.84
N LYS A 234 22.23 -2.16 -0.34
CA LYS A 234 21.70 -0.81 -0.57
C LYS A 234 22.46 0.26 0.22
N PHE A 235 23.12 -0.12 1.32
CA PHE A 235 23.96 0.79 2.12
C PHE A 235 25.38 0.89 1.54
N ASP A 236 25.87 -0.16 0.88
CA ASP A 236 27.23 -0.23 0.33
C ASP A 236 27.40 0.53 -1.01
N ALA A 237 26.29 0.87 -1.68
CA ALA A 237 26.30 1.48 -3.01
C ALA A 237 26.90 2.91 -3.06
N LEU A 238 27.11 3.54 -1.91
CA LEU A 238 27.64 4.90 -1.76
C LEU A 238 29.17 5.00 -1.82
N GLU A 239 29.90 3.89 -1.75
CA GLU A 239 31.37 3.91 -1.81
C GLU A 239 31.95 4.06 -3.24
N GLN A 240 31.12 4.12 -4.29
CA GLN A 240 31.58 4.10 -5.68
C GLN A 240 31.15 5.29 -6.57
N ALA A 241 30.53 6.34 -6.00
CA ALA A 241 30.11 7.54 -6.73
C ALA A 241 31.02 8.76 -6.46
#